data_AF-A0A2N1BYD3-F1
#
_entry.id   AF-A0A2N1BYD3-F1
#
_cell.length_a   1.000
_cell.length_b   1.000
_cell.length_c   1.000
_cell.angle_alpha   90.00
_cell.angle_beta   90.00
_cell.angle_gamma   90.00
#
_symmetry.space_group_name_H-M   'P 1'
#
loop_
_entity.id
_entity.type
_entity.pdbx_description
1 polymer ?
#
loop_
_entity_poly.entity_id
_entity_poly.type
_entity_poly.pdbx_seq_one_letter_code
_entity_poly.pdbx_strand_id
1 'polypeptide(L)'
;MTNKKLQHFYIAQEQSIYLLSHKDATKLKQWVDLCQQQLKQVGFEEVALLGKGAYGFVFSGIKRRESEEKELPVVFKFSRVNLPQHVQDRLAEEADIQGQLNHPQIPKVIEYQKIKRQSILQMTRAPGIDLEQLSLQVGPLAPELVMSIALQLADILLYLREANNHRQLKPVVHGDIKPSNLVYDKSTGKVQLIDWGSSVSAQLDCNQQSTSTNVMELMSSDLQHSNARLGDVYFIGPEQLNGGLSTPRFDEQGLAATLYALASGQSCRYGIKVIPANALGLPKLLAQVLTGMLSDDEKLRSQAGDYFFNNLSYLNNVVLADKLTQVEVIAHIPVWAKPQSGQIDTVVYGSRKSFLREQTGHDSLSEIDDAQLDKYYKNYLMGMGDNEKAFIAALSRLGNFPVVGGIAIRWAKEGVYIDSNLTLFDETLKNSFTSAVNNIISLAQGIFRVGVFKSCLFNARNTLHVERISESQPFIAKPAQEINFDISDVPDVDDITRLHSYFEDGKDPDEYLYLPDELMTVLAELNLIHHTGCIIFEVLPKHLKIHSYLMLLNHEKKAEFKACLAKLLTLLPTIDGVGISGFMKLPYKDTRFFEHISSMPDKFYPKNPKL
;
A
#
# COMPACT_ATOMS: atom_id res chain seq x y z
N MET A 1 -37.46 -7.72 10.86
CA MET A 1 -36.85 -8.21 9.60
C MET A 1 -35.59 -7.40 9.36
N THR A 2 -34.47 -7.91 9.86
CA THR A 2 -33.17 -7.27 9.96
C THR A 2 -32.38 -7.57 8.70
N ASN A 3 -32.23 -6.56 7.83
CA ASN A 3 -31.37 -6.65 6.65
C ASN A 3 -29.92 -6.78 7.14
N LYS A 4 -29.34 -7.98 7.01
CA LYS A 4 -27.94 -8.28 7.36
C LYS A 4 -27.04 -7.47 6.42
N LYS A 5 -26.48 -6.36 6.94
CA LYS A 5 -25.47 -5.54 6.25
C LYS A 5 -24.16 -6.34 6.16
N LEU A 6 -23.55 -6.34 4.98
CA LEU A 6 -22.27 -6.97 4.68
C LEU A 6 -21.18 -6.39 5.59
N GLN A 7 -20.43 -7.26 6.28
CA GLN A 7 -19.32 -6.88 7.16
C GLN A 7 -18.01 -7.22 6.45
N HIS A 8 -17.46 -6.25 5.70
CA HIS A 8 -16.27 -6.47 4.88
C HIS A 8 -14.94 -6.36 5.67
N PHE A 9 -13.95 -7.13 5.22
CA PHE A 9 -12.54 -7.12 5.60
C PHE A 9 -11.71 -6.41 4.51
N TYR A 10 -10.50 -5.95 4.87
CA TYR A 10 -9.63 -5.21 3.97
C TYR A 10 -8.85 -6.14 3.05
N ILE A 11 -9.00 -5.94 1.74
CA ILE A 11 -8.15 -6.49 0.68
C ILE A 11 -7.66 -5.29 -0.11
N ALA A 12 -6.35 -5.22 -0.35
CA ALA A 12 -5.75 -4.09 -1.05
C ALA A 12 -6.47 -3.86 -2.40
N GLN A 13 -6.63 -2.59 -2.79
CA GLN A 13 -7.46 -2.21 -3.93
C GLN A 13 -7.03 -2.90 -5.25
N GLU A 14 -5.74 -3.22 -5.38
CA GLU A 14 -5.16 -3.98 -6.50
C GLU A 14 -5.49 -5.48 -6.44
N GLN A 15 -5.60 -6.03 -5.24
CA GLN A 15 -5.93 -7.45 -4.96
C GLN A 15 -7.43 -7.74 -5.01
N SER A 16 -8.27 -6.68 -5.06
CA SER A 16 -9.72 -6.80 -5.26
C SER A 16 -10.11 -7.50 -6.57
N ILE A 17 -9.18 -7.68 -7.50
CA ILE A 17 -9.39 -8.46 -8.73
C ILE A 17 -9.68 -9.94 -8.41
N TYR A 18 -9.08 -10.49 -7.36
CA TYR A 18 -9.35 -11.84 -6.86
C TYR A 18 -10.68 -11.93 -6.06
N LEU A 19 -11.28 -10.79 -5.76
CA LEU A 19 -12.61 -10.67 -5.12
C LEU A 19 -13.74 -10.37 -6.10
N LEU A 20 -13.42 -9.90 -7.31
CA LEU A 20 -14.42 -9.67 -8.34
C LEU A 20 -15.08 -11.01 -8.67
N SER A 21 -16.41 -11.01 -8.82
CA SER A 21 -17.09 -12.17 -9.36
C SER A 21 -16.42 -12.55 -10.69
N HIS A 22 -16.38 -13.83 -11.04
CA HIS A 22 -15.79 -14.30 -12.30
C HIS A 22 -16.32 -13.51 -13.53
N LYS A 23 -17.55 -12.95 -13.40
CA LYS A 23 -18.19 -12.08 -14.40
C LYS A 23 -17.57 -10.68 -14.50
N ASP A 24 -17.16 -10.06 -13.40
CA ASP A 24 -16.62 -8.70 -13.41
C ASP A 24 -15.15 -8.65 -13.83
N ALA A 25 -14.36 -9.67 -13.47
CA ALA A 25 -13.02 -9.86 -14.01
C ALA A 25 -13.04 -10.07 -15.55
N THR A 26 -14.02 -10.83 -16.05
CA THR A 26 -14.20 -11.05 -17.50
C THR A 26 -14.58 -9.76 -18.23
N LYS A 27 -15.50 -8.95 -17.68
CA LYS A 27 -15.88 -7.64 -18.25
C LYS A 27 -14.70 -6.67 -18.29
N LEU A 28 -13.89 -6.63 -17.23
CA LEU A 28 -12.70 -5.80 -17.17
C LEU A 28 -11.71 -6.16 -18.28
N LYS A 29 -11.44 -7.46 -18.44
CA LYS A 29 -10.55 -7.99 -19.47
C LYS A 29 -11.05 -7.62 -20.88
N GLN A 30 -12.33 -7.85 -21.16
CA GLN A 30 -12.95 -7.48 -22.45
C GLN A 30 -12.85 -5.98 -22.74
N TRP A 31 -13.01 -5.13 -21.72
CA TRP A 31 -12.89 -3.69 -21.88
C TRP A 31 -11.45 -3.24 -22.15
N VAL A 32 -10.47 -3.82 -21.44
CA VAL A 32 -9.04 -3.59 -21.68
C VAL A 32 -8.65 -3.99 -23.10
N ASP A 33 -9.10 -5.17 -23.56
CA ASP A 33 -8.85 -5.67 -24.91
C ASP A 33 -9.45 -4.73 -25.97
N LEU A 34 -10.67 -4.23 -25.76
CA LEU A 34 -11.33 -3.27 -26.64
C LEU A 34 -10.52 -1.96 -26.74
N CYS A 35 -10.09 -1.40 -25.60
CA CYS A 35 -9.29 -0.17 -25.59
C CYS A 35 -7.95 -0.34 -26.29
N GLN A 36 -7.27 -1.48 -26.09
CA GLN A 36 -6.03 -1.79 -26.79
C GLN A 36 -6.24 -1.89 -28.30
N GLN A 37 -7.33 -2.53 -28.75
CA GLN A 37 -7.67 -2.63 -30.17
C GLN A 37 -7.97 -1.26 -30.78
N GLN A 38 -8.76 -0.42 -30.09
CA GLN A 38 -9.09 0.92 -30.57
C GLN A 38 -7.85 1.82 -30.68
N LEU A 39 -6.99 1.82 -29.66
CA LEU A 39 -5.74 2.59 -29.72
C LEU A 39 -4.82 2.10 -30.86
N LYS A 40 -4.76 0.79 -31.11
CA LYS A 40 -4.06 0.22 -32.27
C LYS A 40 -4.65 0.66 -33.60
N GLN A 41 -5.98 0.72 -33.72
CA GLN A 41 -6.66 1.20 -34.94
C GLN A 41 -6.38 2.69 -35.23
N VAL A 42 -6.18 3.50 -34.19
CA VAL A 42 -5.82 4.92 -34.31
C VAL A 42 -4.31 5.12 -34.56
N GLY A 43 -3.54 4.04 -34.68
CA GLY A 43 -2.12 4.07 -35.07
C GLY A 43 -1.13 4.08 -33.90
N PHE A 44 -1.55 3.67 -32.69
CA PHE A 44 -0.64 3.48 -31.56
C PHE A 44 -0.16 2.02 -31.47
N GLU A 45 1.14 1.85 -31.31
CA GLU A 45 1.78 0.56 -31.11
C GLU A 45 2.08 0.32 -29.62
N GLU A 46 2.44 -0.92 -29.26
CA GLU A 46 2.82 -1.31 -27.89
C GLU A 46 1.84 -0.87 -26.78
N VAL A 47 0.56 -0.93 -27.11
CA VAL A 47 -0.48 -0.50 -26.16
C VAL A 47 -0.58 -1.46 -24.99
N ALA A 48 -0.36 -0.94 -23.79
CA ALA A 48 -0.42 -1.71 -22.54
C ALA A 48 -1.21 -0.96 -21.47
N LEU A 49 -1.91 -1.68 -20.60
CA LEU A 49 -2.53 -1.09 -19.42
C LEU A 49 -1.43 -0.84 -18.38
N LEU A 50 -1.24 0.42 -17.98
CA LEU A 50 -0.29 0.79 -16.93
C LEU A 50 -0.89 0.70 -15.53
N GLY A 51 -2.19 0.97 -15.38
CA GLY A 51 -2.82 0.96 -14.08
C GLY A 51 -4.32 1.25 -14.10
N LYS A 52 -4.95 1.05 -12.93
CA LYS A 52 -6.36 1.31 -12.68
C LYS A 52 -6.46 2.28 -11.51
N GLY A 53 -6.92 3.49 -11.76
CA GLY A 53 -7.14 4.50 -10.73
C GLY A 53 -8.57 4.50 -10.19
N ALA A 54 -8.80 5.33 -9.16
CA ALA A 54 -10.12 5.61 -8.60
C ALA A 54 -11.09 6.15 -9.68
N TYR A 55 -10.58 6.95 -10.61
CA TYR A 55 -11.37 7.69 -11.61
C TYR A 55 -11.40 7.06 -13.00
N GLY A 56 -10.57 6.04 -13.26
CA GLY A 56 -10.32 5.62 -14.63
C GLY A 56 -9.33 4.48 -14.85
N PHE A 57 -8.94 4.33 -16.11
CA PHE A 57 -7.93 3.40 -16.60
C PHE A 57 -6.80 4.17 -17.28
N VAL A 58 -5.57 3.70 -17.10
CA VAL A 58 -4.37 4.33 -17.65
C VAL A 58 -3.68 3.37 -18.60
N PHE A 59 -3.45 3.80 -19.84
CA PHE A 59 -2.76 3.01 -20.86
C PHE A 59 -1.51 3.73 -21.36
N SER A 60 -0.46 3.00 -21.69
CA SER A 60 0.64 3.49 -22.52
C SER A 60 0.42 3.15 -23.98
N GLY A 61 1.02 3.91 -24.87
CA GLY A 61 1.18 3.55 -26.29
C GLY A 61 2.33 4.32 -26.92
N ILE A 62 2.78 3.87 -28.08
CA ILE A 62 3.83 4.54 -28.87
C ILE A 62 3.22 5.01 -30.18
N LYS A 63 3.38 6.29 -30.50
CA LYS A 63 3.04 6.81 -31.83
C LYS A 63 4.28 6.85 -32.70
N ARG A 64 4.30 6.10 -33.80
CA ARG A 64 5.31 6.26 -34.85
C ARG A 64 4.95 7.46 -35.73
N ARG A 65 5.90 8.37 -35.95
CA ARG A 65 5.74 9.46 -36.92
C ARG A 65 6.41 9.04 -38.22
N GLU A 66 5.71 9.20 -39.34
CA GLU A 66 6.21 8.79 -40.68
C GLU A 66 7.46 9.56 -41.14
N SER A 67 7.78 10.71 -40.53
CA SER A 67 8.86 11.61 -40.95
C SER A 67 10.01 11.80 -39.94
N GLU A 68 9.91 11.25 -38.74
CA GLU A 68 10.96 11.31 -37.72
C GLU A 68 11.20 9.89 -37.21
N GLU A 69 12.45 9.40 -37.18
CA GLU A 69 12.85 8.12 -36.54
C GLU A 69 12.58 8.11 -35.01
N LYS A 70 11.81 9.08 -34.49
CA LYS A 70 11.50 9.23 -33.07
C LYS A 70 10.11 8.70 -32.77
N GLU A 71 10.10 7.61 -32.03
CA GLU A 71 8.94 7.11 -31.31
C GLU A 71 8.51 8.16 -30.27
N LEU A 72 7.19 8.42 -30.18
CA LEU A 72 6.62 9.27 -29.14
C LEU A 72 5.82 8.40 -28.15
N PRO A 73 6.41 8.03 -27.00
CA PRO A 73 5.69 7.37 -25.92
C PRO A 73 4.64 8.30 -25.30
N VAL A 74 3.40 7.82 -25.21
CA VAL A 74 2.26 8.56 -24.66
C VAL A 74 1.51 7.74 -23.62
N VAL A 75 0.76 8.45 -22.78
CA VAL A 75 -0.15 7.89 -21.78
C VAL A 75 -1.57 8.40 -22.04
N PHE A 76 -2.55 7.52 -21.90
CA PHE A 76 -3.97 7.81 -21.99
C PHE A 76 -4.65 7.54 -20.66
N LYS A 77 -5.36 8.53 -20.13
CA LYS A 77 -6.28 8.36 -19.01
C LYS A 77 -7.72 8.39 -19.53
N PHE A 78 -8.50 7.38 -19.18
CA PHE A 78 -9.91 7.27 -19.54
C PHE A 78 -10.79 7.35 -18.30
N SER A 79 -11.75 8.27 -18.27
CA SER A 79 -12.75 8.28 -17.21
C SER A 79 -13.72 7.09 -17.34
N ARG A 80 -14.25 6.61 -16.21
CA ARG A 80 -15.31 5.59 -16.25
C ARG A 80 -16.65 6.25 -16.53
N VAL A 81 -17.32 5.79 -17.60
CA VAL A 81 -18.60 6.34 -18.09
C VAL A 81 -19.76 6.22 -17.08
N ASN A 82 -19.67 5.26 -16.15
CA ASN A 82 -20.68 5.00 -15.12
C ASN A 82 -20.49 5.85 -13.84
N LEU A 83 -19.42 6.64 -13.74
CA LEU A 83 -19.20 7.49 -12.58
C LEU A 83 -20.05 8.77 -12.66
N PRO A 84 -20.42 9.37 -11.52
CA PRO A 84 -21.13 10.65 -11.47
C PRO A 84 -20.42 11.75 -12.27
N GLN A 85 -21.18 12.72 -12.79
CA GLN A 85 -20.64 13.78 -13.66
C GLN A 85 -19.49 14.55 -13.01
N HIS A 86 -19.62 14.90 -11.71
CA HIS A 86 -18.56 15.58 -10.96
C HIS A 86 -17.23 14.80 -10.90
N VAL A 87 -17.25 13.47 -11.04
CA VAL A 87 -16.04 12.64 -11.09
C VAL A 87 -15.43 12.63 -12.49
N GLN A 88 -16.26 12.73 -13.53
CA GLN A 88 -15.80 12.84 -14.92
C GLN A 88 -15.19 14.20 -15.21
N ASP A 89 -15.77 15.25 -14.62
CA ASP A 89 -15.29 16.63 -14.78
C ASP A 89 -13.91 16.83 -14.15
N ARG A 90 -13.51 15.99 -13.18
CA ARG A 90 -12.14 15.99 -12.63
C ARG A 90 -11.06 15.73 -13.66
N LEU A 91 -11.31 14.86 -14.65
CA LEU A 91 -10.31 14.63 -15.69
C LEU A 91 -10.19 15.84 -16.63
N ALA A 92 -11.23 16.65 -16.75
CA ALA A 92 -11.19 17.93 -17.45
C ALA A 92 -10.38 18.96 -16.65
N GLU A 93 -10.66 19.10 -15.34
CA GLU A 93 -9.89 19.96 -14.43
C GLU A 93 -8.41 19.58 -14.41
N GLU A 94 -8.10 18.28 -14.35
CA GLU A 94 -6.74 17.75 -14.43
C GLU A 94 -6.05 18.19 -15.73
N ALA A 95 -6.72 18.00 -16.87
CA ALA A 95 -6.20 18.38 -18.17
C ALA A 95 -5.98 19.89 -18.30
N ASP A 96 -6.89 20.69 -17.75
CA ASP A 96 -6.84 22.15 -17.79
C ASP A 96 -5.67 22.67 -16.94
N ILE A 97 -5.49 22.17 -15.71
CA ILE A 97 -4.38 22.57 -14.84
C ILE A 97 -3.07 22.11 -15.45
N GLN A 98 -2.91 20.81 -15.74
CA GLN A 98 -1.67 20.25 -16.26
C GLN A 98 -1.30 20.86 -17.63
N GLY A 99 -2.28 21.16 -18.48
CA GLY A 99 -2.06 21.75 -19.80
C GLY A 99 -1.51 23.18 -19.78
N GLN A 100 -1.59 23.87 -18.63
CA GLN A 100 -1.01 25.20 -18.43
C GLN A 100 0.43 25.15 -17.94
N LEU A 101 0.91 23.99 -17.49
CA LEU A 101 2.24 23.82 -16.91
C LEU A 101 3.30 23.61 -17.99
N ASN A 102 4.43 24.29 -17.85
CA ASN A 102 5.57 24.17 -18.74
C ASN A 102 6.85 23.95 -17.92
N HIS A 103 7.05 22.70 -17.48
CA HIS A 103 8.22 22.27 -16.73
C HIS A 103 8.78 20.97 -17.32
N PRO A 104 10.11 20.80 -17.44
CA PRO A 104 10.70 19.59 -18.03
C PRO A 104 10.38 18.30 -17.24
N GLN A 105 10.11 18.42 -15.94
CA GLN A 105 9.79 17.28 -15.07
C GLN A 105 8.29 17.05 -14.90
N ILE A 106 7.45 17.69 -15.72
CA ILE A 106 6.00 17.49 -15.74
C ILE A 106 5.62 17.00 -17.14
N PRO A 107 4.92 15.86 -17.28
CA PRO A 107 4.45 15.41 -18.58
C PRO A 107 3.54 16.45 -19.24
N LYS A 108 3.74 16.66 -20.54
CA LYS A 108 2.94 17.61 -21.32
C LYS A 108 1.62 16.98 -21.73
N VAL A 109 0.52 17.71 -21.52
CA VAL A 109 -0.76 17.36 -22.13
C VAL A 109 -0.63 17.51 -23.64
N ILE A 110 -0.99 16.46 -24.37
CA ILE A 110 -1.01 16.44 -25.83
C ILE A 110 -2.40 16.85 -26.30
N GLU A 111 -3.43 16.22 -25.72
CA GLU A 111 -4.81 16.45 -26.12
C GLU A 111 -5.77 16.02 -25.00
N TYR A 112 -6.87 16.74 -24.87
CA TYR A 112 -8.03 16.34 -24.07
C TYR A 112 -9.27 16.29 -24.97
N GLN A 113 -10.02 15.21 -24.88
CA GLN A 113 -11.27 15.02 -25.62
C GLN A 113 -12.38 14.49 -24.73
N LYS A 114 -13.61 14.93 -24.99
CA LYS A 114 -14.82 14.37 -24.40
C LYS A 114 -15.68 13.73 -25.49
N ILE A 115 -15.64 12.40 -25.58
CA ILE A 115 -16.44 11.63 -26.54
C ILE A 115 -17.68 11.09 -25.82
N LYS A 116 -18.86 11.62 -26.15
CA LYS A 116 -20.12 11.32 -25.46
C LYS A 116 -20.03 11.62 -23.94
N ARG A 117 -19.90 10.57 -23.11
CA ARG A 117 -19.78 10.63 -21.64
C ARG A 117 -18.42 10.13 -21.15
N GLN A 118 -17.45 9.99 -22.05
CA GLN A 118 -16.11 9.55 -21.69
C GLN A 118 -15.12 10.69 -21.93
N SER A 119 -14.39 11.05 -20.87
CA SER A 119 -13.28 11.98 -20.94
C SER A 119 -12.00 11.19 -21.18
N ILE A 120 -11.18 11.69 -22.10
CA ILE A 120 -9.93 11.07 -22.51
C ILE A 120 -8.85 12.15 -22.43
N LEU A 121 -7.82 11.90 -21.63
CA LEU A 121 -6.65 12.76 -21.51
C LEU A 121 -5.44 12.03 -22.07
N GLN A 122 -4.82 12.60 -23.09
CA GLN A 122 -3.58 12.14 -23.69
C GLN A 122 -2.42 13.05 -23.25
N MET A 123 -1.33 12.45 -22.78
CA MET A 123 -0.12 13.16 -22.34
C MET A 123 1.15 12.42 -22.76
N THR A 124 2.30 13.09 -22.70
CA THR A 124 3.60 12.44 -22.89
C THR A 124 3.86 11.42 -21.79
N ARG A 125 4.52 10.30 -22.08
CA ARG A 125 4.88 9.31 -21.06
C ARG A 125 6.14 9.72 -20.31
N ALA A 126 6.12 9.62 -18.99
CA ALA A 126 7.34 9.71 -18.18
C ALA A 126 8.16 8.42 -18.30
N PRO A 127 9.47 8.49 -18.63
CA PRO A 127 10.31 7.31 -18.76
C PRO A 127 10.71 6.76 -17.38
N GLY A 128 10.79 5.44 -17.26
CA GLY A 128 11.21 4.76 -16.04
C GLY A 128 10.09 4.06 -15.27
N ILE A 129 10.28 3.89 -13.97
CA ILE A 129 9.33 3.26 -13.03
C ILE A 129 8.98 4.24 -11.92
N ASP A 130 7.82 4.10 -11.29
CA ASP A 130 7.49 4.94 -10.13
C ASP A 130 8.37 4.62 -8.91
N LEU A 131 8.53 5.59 -8.01
CA LEU A 131 9.40 5.46 -6.85
C LEU A 131 8.84 4.49 -5.80
N GLU A 132 7.54 4.20 -5.81
CA GLU A 132 6.96 3.16 -4.96
C GLU A 132 7.44 1.77 -5.40
N GLN A 133 7.36 1.47 -6.70
CA GLN A 133 7.90 0.26 -7.32
C GLN A 133 9.41 0.15 -7.12
N LEU A 134 10.16 1.24 -7.32
CA LEU A 134 11.60 1.23 -7.08
C LEU A 134 11.91 0.89 -5.62
N SER A 135 11.22 1.51 -4.67
CA SER A 135 11.39 1.24 -3.23
C SER A 135 10.98 -0.19 -2.85
N LEU A 136 10.01 -0.79 -3.53
CA LEU A 136 9.70 -2.22 -3.35
C LEU A 136 10.82 -3.12 -3.89
N GLN A 137 11.48 -2.75 -4.98
CA GLN A 137 12.58 -3.52 -5.56
C GLN A 137 13.84 -3.46 -4.70
N VAL A 138 14.24 -2.27 -4.25
CA VAL A 138 15.56 -2.06 -3.60
C VAL A 138 15.49 -1.88 -2.08
N GLY A 139 14.30 -1.63 -1.53
CA GLY A 139 14.11 -1.31 -0.13
C GLY A 139 14.22 0.21 0.13
N PRO A 140 14.75 0.61 1.30
CA PRO A 140 15.10 2.01 1.57
C PRO A 140 16.03 2.55 0.49
N LEU A 141 15.72 3.71 -0.07
CA LEU A 141 16.57 4.34 -1.07
C LEU A 141 17.85 4.87 -0.44
N ALA A 142 18.96 4.77 -1.17
CA ALA A 142 20.25 5.26 -0.72
C ALA A 142 20.19 6.79 -0.46
N PRO A 143 20.89 7.31 0.57
CA PRO A 143 20.84 8.73 0.93
C PRO A 143 21.18 9.69 -0.21
N GLU A 144 22.04 9.28 -1.14
CA GLU A 144 22.39 10.05 -2.33
C GLU A 144 21.22 10.20 -3.31
N LEU A 145 20.49 9.10 -3.51
CA LEU A 145 19.29 9.12 -4.34
C LEU A 145 18.17 9.92 -3.67
N VAL A 146 17.97 9.78 -2.36
CA VAL A 146 16.98 10.57 -1.61
C VAL A 146 17.29 12.06 -1.71
N MET A 147 18.56 12.48 -1.56
CA MET A 147 18.97 13.88 -1.73
C MET A 147 18.71 14.37 -3.17
N SER A 148 19.06 13.58 -4.18
CA SER A 148 18.82 13.92 -5.58
C SER A 148 17.32 14.11 -5.87
N ILE A 149 16.47 13.21 -5.36
CA ILE A 149 15.01 13.30 -5.47
C ILE A 149 14.50 14.55 -4.74
N ALA A 150 15.01 14.84 -3.54
CA ALA A 150 14.60 16.01 -2.75
C ALA A 150 14.86 17.33 -3.52
N LEU A 151 16.03 17.47 -4.14
CA LEU A 151 16.38 18.66 -4.93
C LEU A 151 15.52 18.79 -6.19
N GLN A 152 15.27 17.69 -6.88
CA GLN A 152 14.42 17.67 -8.08
C GLN A 152 12.96 17.99 -7.76
N LEU A 153 12.43 17.48 -6.64
CA LEU A 153 11.10 17.83 -6.18
C LEU A 153 11.04 19.30 -5.74
N ALA A 154 12.07 19.81 -5.07
CA ALA A 154 12.14 21.21 -4.68
C ALA A 154 12.04 22.15 -5.89
N ASP A 155 12.70 21.83 -7.00
CA ASP A 155 12.62 22.57 -8.26
C ASP A 155 11.18 22.60 -8.81
N ILE A 156 10.50 21.45 -8.85
CA ILE A 156 9.10 21.35 -9.26
C ILE A 156 8.20 22.19 -8.34
N LEU A 157 8.39 22.11 -7.02
CA LEU A 157 7.56 22.85 -6.06
C LEU A 157 7.80 24.35 -6.09
N LEU A 158 9.03 24.79 -6.33
CA LEU A 158 9.35 26.20 -6.58
C LEU A 158 8.63 26.71 -7.83
N TYR A 159 8.62 25.92 -8.91
CA TYR A 159 7.88 26.26 -10.12
C TYR A 159 6.37 26.39 -9.85
N LEU A 160 5.78 25.43 -9.12
CA LEU A 160 4.34 25.42 -8.80
C LEU A 160 3.93 26.55 -7.84
N ARG A 161 4.74 26.88 -6.84
CA ARG A 161 4.39 27.92 -5.87
C ARG A 161 4.51 29.34 -6.41
N GLU A 162 5.29 29.55 -7.47
CA GLU A 162 5.51 30.87 -8.06
C GLU A 162 4.33 31.27 -8.95
N ALA A 163 3.51 32.19 -8.46
CA ALA A 163 2.28 32.61 -9.12
C ALA A 163 2.49 33.13 -10.56
N ASN A 164 3.62 33.79 -10.81
CA ASN A 164 3.94 34.37 -12.13
C ASN A 164 4.18 33.31 -13.21
N ASN A 165 4.42 32.05 -12.83
CA ASN A 165 4.58 30.96 -13.77
C ASN A 165 3.25 30.45 -14.36
N HIS A 166 2.12 30.87 -13.79
CA HIS A 166 0.81 30.30 -14.08
C HIS A 166 -0.14 31.35 -14.66
N ARG A 167 -0.99 30.92 -15.60
CA ARG A 167 -1.94 31.79 -16.31
C ARG A 167 -2.89 32.54 -15.37
N GLN A 168 -3.29 31.90 -14.27
CA GLN A 168 -4.22 32.48 -13.29
C GLN A 168 -3.54 33.45 -12.31
N LEU A 169 -2.22 33.64 -12.39
CA LEU A 169 -1.43 34.40 -11.41
C LEU A 169 -1.67 33.93 -9.96
N LYS A 170 -1.86 32.63 -9.80
CA LYS A 170 -2.03 31.94 -8.52
C LYS A 170 -1.06 30.76 -8.47
N PRO A 171 -0.52 30.41 -7.29
CA PRO A 171 0.19 29.16 -7.11
C PRO A 171 -0.68 27.96 -7.48
N VAL A 172 -0.07 26.89 -7.96
CA VAL A 172 -0.74 25.60 -8.19
C VAL A 172 -0.33 24.65 -7.06
N VAL A 173 -1.30 23.90 -6.54
CA VAL A 173 -1.08 22.84 -5.54
C VAL A 173 -1.33 21.51 -6.24
N HIS A 174 -0.37 20.59 -6.19
CA HIS A 174 -0.53 19.24 -6.73
C HIS A 174 -1.48 18.41 -5.87
N GLY A 175 -1.34 18.47 -4.55
CA GLY A 175 -2.27 17.90 -3.57
C GLY A 175 -2.13 16.40 -3.31
N ASP A 176 -1.40 15.65 -4.15
CA ASP A 176 -1.16 14.21 -3.94
C ASP A 176 0.29 13.80 -4.22
N ILE A 177 1.26 14.45 -3.59
CA ILE A 177 2.69 14.11 -3.74
C ILE A 177 3.00 12.85 -2.91
N LYS A 178 3.32 11.76 -3.60
CA LYS A 178 3.64 10.46 -3.03
C LYS A 178 4.55 9.64 -3.98
N PRO A 179 5.24 8.59 -3.50
CA PRO A 179 6.12 7.76 -4.32
C PRO A 179 5.52 7.24 -5.64
N SER A 180 4.25 6.79 -5.65
CA SER A 180 3.58 6.28 -6.86
C SER A 180 3.30 7.36 -7.93
N ASN A 181 3.33 8.64 -7.55
CA ASN A 181 3.14 9.77 -8.46
C ASN A 181 4.48 10.37 -8.94
N LEU A 182 5.60 9.72 -8.65
CA LEU A 182 6.94 10.15 -9.05
C LEU A 182 7.62 9.07 -9.87
N VAL A 183 7.83 9.32 -11.15
CA VAL A 183 8.48 8.39 -12.07
C VAL A 183 9.97 8.71 -12.14
N TYR A 184 10.80 7.71 -11.85
CA TYR A 184 12.26 7.81 -11.88
C TYR A 184 12.83 7.09 -13.10
N ASP A 185 13.55 7.85 -13.91
CA ASP A 185 14.34 7.34 -15.02
C ASP A 185 15.77 7.04 -14.55
N LYS A 186 16.07 5.75 -14.38
CA LYS A 186 17.40 5.28 -13.99
C LYS A 186 18.50 5.65 -14.98
N SER A 187 18.18 5.86 -16.26
CA SER A 187 19.17 6.19 -17.30
C SER A 187 19.64 7.65 -17.23
N THR A 188 18.73 8.56 -16.89
CA THR A 188 19.01 10.00 -16.81
C THR A 188 19.14 10.52 -15.38
N GLY A 189 18.71 9.73 -14.39
CA GLY A 189 18.61 10.12 -12.99
C GLY A 189 17.49 11.14 -12.72
N LYS A 190 16.59 11.37 -13.68
CA LYS A 190 15.52 12.37 -13.57
C LYS A 190 14.25 11.80 -12.98
N VAL A 191 13.59 12.62 -12.17
CA VAL A 191 12.24 12.36 -11.63
C VAL A 191 11.24 13.22 -12.37
N GLN A 192 10.06 12.66 -12.68
CA GLN A 192 8.93 13.41 -13.19
C GLN A 192 7.70 13.23 -12.31
N LEU A 193 6.99 14.33 -12.05
CA LEU A 193 5.74 14.34 -11.28
C LEU A 193 4.56 14.08 -12.20
N ILE A 194 3.79 13.05 -11.89
CA ILE A 194 2.62 12.60 -12.65
C ILE A 194 1.35 12.65 -11.79
N ASP A 195 0.21 12.44 -12.43
CA ASP A 195 -1.12 12.34 -11.80
C ASP A 195 -1.63 13.62 -11.12
N TRP A 196 -2.24 14.50 -11.93
CA TRP A 196 -2.70 15.82 -11.51
C TRP A 196 -4.17 15.82 -11.04
N GLY A 197 -4.75 14.63 -10.80
CA GLY A 197 -6.18 14.48 -10.51
C GLY A 197 -6.67 15.08 -9.18
N SER A 198 -5.74 15.46 -8.29
CA SER A 198 -6.02 16.17 -7.03
C SER A 198 -5.57 17.64 -7.06
N SER A 199 -5.06 18.11 -8.19
CA SER A 199 -4.47 19.44 -8.30
C SER A 199 -5.51 20.55 -8.30
N VAL A 200 -5.14 21.69 -7.75
CA VAL A 200 -5.99 22.89 -7.65
C VAL A 200 -5.17 24.17 -7.75
N SER A 201 -5.81 25.27 -8.16
CA SER A 201 -5.28 26.60 -7.88
C SER A 201 -5.30 26.86 -6.37
N ALA A 202 -4.20 27.36 -5.82
CA ALA A 202 -4.08 27.64 -4.40
C ALA A 202 -5.04 28.76 -3.98
N GLN A 203 -5.75 28.56 -2.88
CA GLN A 203 -6.58 29.57 -2.23
C GLN A 203 -5.75 30.52 -1.34
N LEU A 204 -4.64 30.01 -0.80
CA LEU A 204 -3.67 30.76 -0.02
C LEU A 204 -2.26 30.63 -0.63
N ASP A 205 -1.44 31.66 -0.48
CA ASP A 205 -0.03 31.61 -0.81
C ASP A 205 0.77 30.88 0.29
N CYS A 206 2.10 30.86 0.16
CA CYS A 206 2.98 30.24 1.14
C CYS A 206 3.08 30.99 2.49
N ASN A 207 2.64 32.25 2.54
CA ASN A 207 2.55 33.07 3.75
C ASN A 207 1.15 33.03 4.37
N GLN A 208 0.29 32.10 3.92
CA GLN A 208 -1.12 31.96 4.29
C GLN A 208 -1.98 33.20 3.97
N GLN A 209 -1.58 34.00 2.97
CA GLN A 209 -2.37 35.11 2.47
C GLN A 209 -3.29 34.65 1.36
N SER A 210 -4.52 35.19 1.31
CA SER A 210 -5.46 34.88 0.24
C SER A 210 -4.89 35.25 -1.14
N THR A 211 -4.95 34.31 -2.07
CA THR A 211 -4.60 34.52 -3.48
C THR A 211 -5.77 35.09 -4.30
N SER A 212 -6.97 35.14 -3.73
CA SER A 212 -8.13 35.73 -4.37
C SER A 212 -8.00 37.25 -4.44
N THR A 213 -8.11 37.79 -5.65
CA THR A 213 -8.12 39.23 -5.90
C THR A 213 -9.53 39.83 -5.85
N ASN A 214 -10.57 39.00 -5.84
CA ASN A 214 -11.96 39.43 -5.96
C ASN A 214 -12.74 39.15 -4.67
N VAL A 215 -13.35 40.20 -4.11
CA VAL A 215 -14.20 40.13 -2.89
C VAL A 215 -15.38 39.17 -3.07
N MET A 216 -15.92 39.06 -4.29
CA MET A 216 -17.02 38.12 -4.60
C MET A 216 -16.57 36.65 -4.55
N GLU A 217 -15.34 36.35 -4.96
CA GLU A 217 -14.76 34.99 -4.97
C GLU A 217 -14.51 34.54 -3.52
N LEU A 218 -14.06 35.45 -2.65
CA LEU A 218 -13.90 35.26 -1.19
C LEU A 218 -15.21 34.92 -0.45
N MET A 219 -16.36 35.31 -1.01
CA MET A 219 -17.69 35.09 -0.42
C MET A 219 -18.46 33.92 -1.05
N SER A 220 -17.86 33.21 -2.01
CA SER A 220 -18.50 32.07 -2.68
C SER A 220 -18.46 30.81 -1.80
N SER A 221 -19.56 30.07 -1.77
CA SER A 221 -19.65 28.75 -1.08
C SER A 221 -18.70 27.71 -1.66
N ASP A 222 -18.21 27.91 -2.89
CA ASP A 222 -17.27 27.03 -3.57
C ASP A 222 -15.88 27.02 -2.91
N LEU A 223 -15.50 28.07 -2.17
CA LEU A 223 -14.28 28.07 -1.35
C LEU A 223 -14.33 27.08 -0.18
N GLN A 224 -15.51 26.77 0.35
CA GLN A 224 -15.71 25.81 1.44
C GLN A 224 -15.86 24.36 0.95
N HIS A 225 -16.12 24.18 -0.35
CA HIS A 225 -16.27 22.88 -1.00
C HIS A 225 -15.07 22.49 -1.88
N SER A 226 -13.97 23.25 -1.81
CA SER A 226 -12.79 22.99 -2.63
C SER A 226 -12.25 21.58 -2.39
N ASN A 227 -11.63 21.02 -3.43
CA ASN A 227 -11.00 19.70 -3.52
C ASN A 227 -9.92 19.43 -2.43
N ALA A 228 -9.76 20.30 -1.43
CA ALA A 228 -8.83 20.20 -0.31
C ALA A 228 -8.93 18.92 0.52
N ARG A 229 -9.95 18.08 0.34
CA ARG A 229 -10.06 16.75 0.97
C ARG A 229 -9.46 15.61 0.15
N LEU A 230 -8.96 15.87 -1.07
CA LEU A 230 -8.37 14.86 -1.94
C LEU A 230 -6.87 14.69 -1.63
N GLY A 231 -6.33 13.52 -1.94
CA GLY A 231 -4.95 13.13 -1.63
C GLY A 231 -4.86 11.91 -0.72
N ASP A 232 -3.74 11.19 -0.81
CA ASP A 232 -3.50 9.96 -0.08
C ASP A 232 -3.25 10.21 1.40
N VAL A 233 -4.12 9.64 2.25
CA VAL A 233 -4.12 9.83 3.71
C VAL A 233 -2.78 9.51 4.39
N TYR A 234 -1.95 8.68 3.76
CA TYR A 234 -0.64 8.31 4.28
C TYR A 234 0.45 9.35 4.01
N PHE A 235 0.20 10.33 3.14
CA PHE A 235 1.17 11.33 2.70
C PHE A 235 0.73 12.77 2.94
N ILE A 236 -0.58 13.04 2.99
CA ILE A 236 -1.09 14.40 3.21
C ILE A 236 -1.02 14.84 4.68
N GLY A 237 -0.87 16.16 4.87
CA GLY A 237 -0.78 16.81 6.18
C GLY A 237 -2.14 16.99 6.89
N PRO A 238 -2.14 17.36 8.19
CA PRO A 238 -3.36 17.50 9.00
C PRO A 238 -4.32 18.58 8.47
N GLU A 239 -3.80 19.69 7.96
CA GLU A 239 -4.60 20.79 7.40
C GLU A 239 -5.42 20.32 6.20
N GLN A 240 -4.78 19.61 5.26
CA GLN A 240 -5.45 19.03 4.09
C GLN A 240 -6.44 17.92 4.49
N LEU A 241 -6.07 17.05 5.44
CA LEU A 241 -6.97 16.00 5.96
C LEU A 241 -8.27 16.60 6.52
N ASN A 242 -8.17 17.74 7.20
CA ASN A 242 -9.29 18.46 7.82
C ASN A 242 -10.04 19.37 6.84
N GLY A 243 -9.61 19.45 5.56
CA GLY A 243 -10.23 20.28 4.54
C GLY A 243 -9.92 21.78 4.69
N GLY A 244 -8.71 22.12 5.14
CA GLY A 244 -8.20 23.49 5.13
C GLY A 244 -8.08 24.06 3.72
N LEU A 245 -7.86 25.38 3.61
CA LEU A 245 -7.73 26.04 2.32
C LEU A 245 -6.46 25.58 1.59
N SER A 246 -6.54 25.36 0.28
CA SER A 246 -5.39 24.90 -0.50
C SER A 246 -4.24 25.92 -0.48
N THR A 247 -3.03 25.44 -0.20
CA THR A 247 -1.81 26.24 -0.12
C THR A 247 -0.61 25.41 -0.59
N PRO A 248 0.46 26.03 -1.13
CA PRO A 248 1.71 25.33 -1.43
C PRO A 248 2.26 24.51 -0.24
N ARG A 249 1.94 24.87 1.00
CA ARG A 249 2.36 24.10 2.19
C ARG A 249 1.84 22.66 2.22
N PHE A 250 0.74 22.36 1.52
CA PHE A 250 0.25 20.98 1.39
C PHE A 250 1.25 20.10 0.62
N ASP A 251 1.80 20.63 -0.46
CA ASP A 251 2.81 19.93 -1.26
C ASP A 251 4.15 19.81 -0.50
N GLU A 252 4.50 20.78 0.36
CA GLU A 252 5.66 20.68 1.25
C GLU A 252 5.52 19.49 2.23
N GLN A 253 4.31 19.23 2.73
CA GLN A 253 4.03 18.05 3.55
C GLN A 253 4.13 16.75 2.75
N GLY A 254 3.55 16.72 1.55
CA GLY A 254 3.65 15.57 0.65
C GLY A 254 5.11 15.26 0.25
N LEU A 255 5.93 16.28 0.03
CA LEU A 255 7.37 16.16 -0.17
C LEU A 255 8.04 15.46 1.02
N ALA A 256 7.86 15.99 2.23
CA ALA A 256 8.51 15.45 3.42
C ALA A 256 8.08 14.01 3.71
N ALA A 257 6.78 13.72 3.57
CA ALA A 257 6.21 12.39 3.70
C ALA A 257 6.80 11.41 2.67
N THR A 258 6.92 11.85 1.43
CA THR A 258 7.49 11.04 0.33
C THR A 258 8.96 10.73 0.58
N LEU A 259 9.77 11.73 0.92
CA LEU A 259 11.19 11.55 1.19
C LEU A 259 11.41 10.62 2.39
N TYR A 260 10.61 10.77 3.45
CA TYR A 260 10.65 9.88 4.61
C TYR A 260 10.28 8.45 4.24
N ALA A 261 9.20 8.23 3.50
CA ALA A 261 8.75 6.90 3.10
C ALA A 261 9.83 6.19 2.25
N LEU A 262 10.45 6.91 1.31
CA LEU A 262 11.53 6.38 0.47
C LEU A 262 12.80 6.08 1.27
N ALA A 263 13.21 6.97 2.18
CA ALA A 263 14.40 6.79 3.00
C ALA A 263 14.24 5.71 4.08
N SER A 264 13.01 5.46 4.55
CA SER A 264 12.71 4.41 5.54
C SER A 264 12.30 3.09 4.90
N GLY A 265 11.96 3.06 3.61
CA GLY A 265 11.37 1.89 2.96
C GLY A 265 9.95 1.57 3.46
N GLN A 266 9.22 2.59 3.92
CA GLN A 266 7.81 2.50 4.35
C GLN A 266 6.84 2.97 3.25
N SER A 267 5.54 2.78 3.50
CA SER A 267 4.46 3.25 2.61
C SER A 267 3.67 4.44 3.19
N CYS A 268 4.18 5.11 4.23
CA CYS A 268 3.50 6.25 4.85
C CYS A 268 4.45 7.17 5.63
N ARG A 269 3.94 8.33 6.03
CA ARG A 269 4.63 9.30 6.90
C ARG A 269 4.57 9.01 8.40
N TYR A 270 3.80 8.01 8.81
CA TYR A 270 3.56 7.73 10.23
C TYR A 270 4.74 6.97 10.88
N GLY A 271 4.72 6.83 12.21
CA GLY A 271 5.73 6.06 12.93
C GLY A 271 7.07 6.79 13.12
N ILE A 272 7.14 8.08 12.79
CA ILE A 272 8.33 8.95 12.91
C ILE A 272 8.86 9.05 14.34
N LYS A 273 8.03 8.79 15.35
CA LYS A 273 8.44 8.78 16.76
C LYS A 273 9.32 7.57 17.07
N VAL A 274 9.04 6.45 16.41
CA VAL A 274 9.77 5.19 16.57
C VAL A 274 10.94 5.10 15.61
N ILE A 275 10.72 5.44 14.34
CA ILE A 275 11.76 5.48 13.30
C ILE A 275 11.91 6.93 12.84
N PRO A 276 12.68 7.77 13.56
CA PRO A 276 12.83 9.18 13.19
C PRO A 276 13.64 9.32 11.90
N ALA A 277 13.45 10.43 11.18
CA ALA A 277 14.25 10.75 10.00
C ALA A 277 15.76 10.79 10.30
N ASN A 278 16.14 11.12 11.54
CA ASN A 278 17.51 11.11 12.02
C ASN A 278 18.14 9.70 12.13
N ALA A 279 17.33 8.64 12.15
CA ALA A 279 17.81 7.25 12.19
C ALA A 279 18.03 6.64 10.78
N LEU A 280 17.67 7.36 9.72
CA LEU A 280 17.61 6.81 8.35
C LEU A 280 18.94 6.88 7.57
N GLY A 281 20.04 7.31 8.19
CA GLY A 281 21.32 7.43 7.49
C GLY A 281 21.40 8.63 6.54
N LEU A 282 20.45 9.56 6.61
CA LEU A 282 20.43 10.75 5.75
C LEU A 282 21.50 11.78 6.16
N PRO A 283 21.89 12.69 5.25
CA PRO A 283 22.70 13.85 5.61
C PRO A 283 22.02 14.61 6.74
N LYS A 284 22.80 14.96 7.77
CA LYS A 284 22.25 15.51 9.02
C LYS A 284 21.28 16.67 8.81
N LEU A 285 21.61 17.58 7.88
CA LEU A 285 20.75 18.71 7.57
C LEU A 285 19.38 18.28 7.03
N LEU A 286 19.37 17.38 6.03
CA LEU A 286 18.14 16.87 5.44
C LEU A 286 17.30 16.10 6.47
N ALA A 287 17.95 15.28 7.31
CA ALA A 287 17.27 14.53 8.36
C ALA A 287 16.57 15.45 9.39
N GLN A 288 17.24 16.52 9.80
CA GLN A 288 16.70 17.51 10.73
C GLN A 288 15.55 18.32 10.12
N VAL A 289 15.70 18.71 8.85
CA VAL A 289 14.63 19.38 8.09
C VAL A 289 13.40 18.49 7.99
N LEU A 290 13.55 17.23 7.58
CA LEU A 290 12.44 16.29 7.49
C LEU A 290 11.76 16.06 8.84
N THR A 291 12.54 15.97 9.92
CA THR A 291 12.00 15.88 11.29
C THR A 291 11.13 17.09 11.63
N GLY A 292 11.56 18.30 11.27
CA GLY A 292 10.77 19.52 11.48
C GLY A 292 9.53 19.60 10.59
N MET A 293 9.66 19.24 9.31
CA MET A 293 8.55 19.27 8.34
C MET A 293 7.47 18.25 8.66
N LEU A 294 7.80 17.14 9.32
CA LEU A 294 6.85 16.09 9.75
C LEU A 294 6.34 16.28 11.19
N SER A 295 6.66 17.41 11.84
CA SER A 295 6.24 17.70 13.21
C SER A 295 4.72 17.84 13.36
N ASP A 296 4.19 17.48 14.53
CA ASP A 296 2.80 17.76 14.91
C ASP A 296 2.54 19.29 15.06
N ASP A 297 3.58 20.10 15.29
CA ASP A 297 3.51 21.57 15.42
C ASP A 297 3.57 22.29 14.07
N GLU A 298 2.48 22.99 13.70
CA GLU A 298 2.34 23.78 12.46
C GLU A 298 3.44 24.82 12.26
N LYS A 299 3.86 25.52 13.33
CA LYS A 299 4.89 26.55 13.23
C LYS A 299 6.23 25.93 12.90
N LEU A 300 6.57 24.84 13.56
CA LEU A 300 7.81 24.11 13.30
C LEU A 300 7.82 23.53 11.87
N ARG A 301 6.69 22.99 11.40
CA ARG A 301 6.55 22.50 10.02
C ARG A 301 6.84 23.61 9.00
N SER A 302 6.21 24.76 9.19
CA SER A 302 6.35 25.92 8.29
C SER A 302 7.79 26.44 8.28
N GLN A 303 8.40 26.59 9.46
CA GLN A 303 9.79 27.03 9.61
C GLN A 303 10.78 26.05 8.98
N ALA A 304 10.55 24.75 9.13
CA ALA A 304 11.40 23.72 8.52
C ALA A 304 11.26 23.71 7.00
N GLY A 305 10.04 23.89 6.47
CA GLY A 305 9.80 24.07 5.04
C GLY A 305 10.52 25.30 4.49
N ASP A 306 10.37 26.45 5.14
CA ASP A 306 11.10 27.68 4.77
C ASP A 306 12.61 27.47 4.79
N TYR A 307 13.11 26.80 5.83
CA TYR A 307 14.52 26.47 5.94
C TYR A 307 14.99 25.57 4.78
N PHE A 308 14.20 24.56 4.38
CA PHE A 308 14.52 23.70 3.25
C PHE A 308 14.69 24.50 1.96
N PHE A 309 13.69 25.30 1.58
CA PHE A 309 13.71 26.06 0.33
C PHE A 309 14.77 27.17 0.32
N ASN A 310 14.98 27.84 1.46
CA ASN A 310 16.01 28.89 1.57
C ASN A 310 17.45 28.35 1.52
N ASN A 311 17.66 27.06 1.79
CA ASN A 311 18.99 26.43 1.85
C ASN A 311 19.24 25.41 0.73
N LEU A 312 18.47 25.42 -0.36
CA LEU A 312 18.66 24.49 -1.49
C LEU A 312 20.06 24.59 -2.11
N SER A 313 20.63 25.79 -2.20
CA SER A 313 22.00 25.97 -2.70
C SER A 313 23.02 25.23 -1.81
N TYR A 314 22.85 25.26 -0.50
CA TYR A 314 23.70 24.50 0.41
C TYR A 314 23.52 22.99 0.22
N LEU A 315 22.27 22.52 0.17
CA LEU A 315 21.94 21.10 -0.04
C LEU A 315 22.50 20.54 -1.36
N ASN A 316 22.44 21.34 -2.43
CA ASN A 316 22.98 20.97 -3.75
C ASN A 316 24.51 20.87 -3.77
N ASN A 317 25.20 21.53 -2.84
CA ASN A 317 26.66 21.51 -2.72
C ASN A 317 27.15 20.51 -1.66
N VAL A 318 26.27 19.73 -1.04
CA VAL A 318 26.67 18.66 -0.11
C VAL A 318 27.42 17.57 -0.88
N VAL A 319 28.66 17.30 -0.48
CA VAL A 319 29.47 16.24 -1.08
C VAL A 319 29.01 14.89 -0.54
N LEU A 320 28.53 14.04 -1.43
CA LEU A 320 28.13 12.65 -1.17
C LEU A 320 29.04 11.68 -1.92
N ALA A 321 28.92 10.38 -1.64
CA ALA A 321 29.69 9.36 -2.35
C ALA A 321 29.30 9.29 -3.85
N ASP A 322 30.28 9.04 -4.72
CA ASP A 322 30.04 8.90 -6.16
C ASP A 322 29.23 7.64 -6.51
N LYS A 323 29.28 6.63 -5.63
CA LYS A 323 28.48 5.40 -5.72
C LYS A 323 27.42 5.41 -4.64
N LEU A 324 26.24 4.90 -4.97
CA LEU A 324 25.15 4.74 -4.00
C LEU A 324 25.61 3.90 -2.82
N THR A 325 25.39 4.40 -1.61
CA THR A 325 25.73 3.68 -0.38
C THR A 325 24.91 2.40 -0.32
N GLN A 326 25.58 1.25 -0.20
CA GLN A 326 24.93 -0.04 0.04
C GLN A 326 24.77 -0.22 1.55
N VAL A 327 23.52 -0.29 2.01
CA VAL A 327 23.21 -0.60 3.41
C VAL A 327 23.02 -2.11 3.52
N GLU A 328 23.87 -2.76 4.31
CA GLU A 328 23.68 -4.17 4.65
C GLU A 328 22.47 -4.32 5.57
N VAL A 329 21.48 -5.11 5.12
CA VAL A 329 20.24 -5.33 5.87
C VAL A 329 20.38 -6.59 6.70
N ILE A 330 20.53 -6.43 8.02
CA ILE A 330 20.60 -7.55 8.96
C ILE A 330 19.16 -7.92 9.37
N ALA A 331 18.74 -9.16 9.10
CA ALA A 331 17.40 -9.63 9.44
C ALA A 331 17.21 -9.75 10.96
N HIS A 332 16.18 -9.09 11.51
CA HIS A 332 15.82 -9.20 12.92
C HIS A 332 15.13 -10.55 13.23
N ILE A 333 14.35 -11.07 12.29
CA ILE A 333 13.72 -12.40 12.36
C ILE A 333 14.05 -13.21 11.08
N PRO A 334 13.96 -14.56 11.12
CA PRO A 334 14.22 -15.38 9.96
C PRO A 334 13.28 -15.06 8.79
N VAL A 335 13.88 -14.91 7.61
CA VAL A 335 13.19 -14.77 6.32
C VAL A 335 13.79 -15.81 5.39
N TRP A 336 12.97 -16.72 4.89
CA TRP A 336 13.41 -17.70 3.90
C TRP A 336 13.13 -17.15 2.50
N ALA A 337 14.05 -17.41 1.58
CA ALA A 337 13.85 -17.11 0.17
C ALA A 337 13.94 -18.42 -0.61
N LYS A 338 13.00 -18.61 -1.52
CA LYS A 338 12.99 -19.70 -2.50
C LYS A 338 13.12 -19.10 -3.90
N PRO A 339 13.76 -19.83 -4.83
CA PRO A 339 13.78 -19.42 -6.23
C PRO A 339 12.35 -19.33 -6.77
N GLN A 340 12.14 -18.42 -7.73
CA GLN A 340 10.82 -18.08 -8.25
C GLN A 340 10.12 -19.30 -8.85
N SER A 341 9.06 -19.79 -8.18
CA SER A 341 8.21 -20.88 -8.65
C SER A 341 6.83 -20.35 -9.04
N GLY A 342 6.72 -19.76 -10.23
CA GLY A 342 5.48 -19.17 -10.74
C GLY A 342 5.17 -17.77 -10.19
N GLN A 343 4.02 -17.23 -10.58
CA GLN A 343 3.54 -15.93 -10.11
C GLN A 343 2.76 -16.12 -8.79
N ILE A 344 3.19 -15.41 -7.74
CA ILE A 344 2.52 -15.38 -6.43
C ILE A 344 1.83 -14.04 -6.28
N ASP A 345 0.52 -14.09 -6.04
CA ASP A 345 -0.28 -12.93 -5.69
C ASP A 345 -0.59 -12.98 -4.20
N THR A 346 0.24 -12.34 -3.39
CA THR A 346 0.11 -12.37 -1.94
C THR A 346 -1.12 -11.61 -1.48
N VAL A 347 -1.96 -12.20 -0.65
CA VAL A 347 -3.00 -11.50 0.09
C VAL A 347 -2.69 -11.57 1.57
N VAL A 348 -2.84 -10.43 2.25
CA VAL A 348 -2.54 -10.28 3.68
C VAL A 348 -3.85 -10.27 4.46
N TYR A 349 -4.01 -11.25 5.33
CA TYR A 349 -5.12 -11.34 6.27
C TYR A 349 -4.60 -11.12 7.68
N GLY A 350 -5.24 -10.28 8.50
CA GLY A 350 -4.82 -10.11 9.89
C GLY A 350 -5.91 -9.63 10.83
N SER A 351 -5.69 -9.82 12.12
CA SER A 351 -6.61 -9.52 13.24
C SER A 351 -6.69 -8.01 13.52
N ARG A 352 -6.99 -7.23 12.47
CA ARG A 352 -6.90 -5.76 12.49
C ARG A 352 -8.02 -5.13 13.31
N LYS A 353 -9.24 -5.68 13.32
CA LYS A 353 -10.38 -5.04 14.01
C LYS A 353 -10.32 -5.24 15.52
N SER A 354 -9.96 -6.44 15.98
CA SER A 354 -9.68 -6.76 17.39
C SER A 354 -8.56 -5.89 17.96
N PHE A 355 -7.44 -5.76 17.22
CA PHE A 355 -6.34 -4.86 17.56
C PHE A 355 -6.79 -3.40 17.72
N LEU A 356 -7.85 -2.97 17.04
CA LEU A 356 -8.35 -1.59 17.05
C LEU A 356 -9.44 -1.33 18.10
N ARG A 357 -10.33 -2.31 18.36
CA ARG A 357 -11.44 -2.17 19.32
C ARG A 357 -10.99 -2.06 20.77
N GLU A 358 -9.80 -2.55 21.12
CA GLU A 358 -9.25 -2.41 22.47
C GLU A 358 -8.92 -0.94 22.84
N GLN A 359 -8.83 -0.02 21.88
CA GLN A 359 -8.52 1.40 22.12
C GLN A 359 -9.74 2.33 22.13
N THR A 360 -10.75 2.06 21.29
CA THR A 360 -11.95 2.90 21.20
C THR A 360 -13.06 2.30 22.06
N GLY A 361 -13.43 2.98 23.15
CA GLY A 361 -14.67 2.67 23.86
C GLY A 361 -15.84 2.53 22.89
N HIS A 362 -16.73 1.58 23.17
CA HIS A 362 -17.90 1.22 22.37
C HIS A 362 -18.68 2.45 21.86
N ASP A 363 -18.35 2.99 20.68
CA ASP A 363 -19.29 3.75 19.86
C ASP A 363 -18.70 4.07 18.47
N SER A 364 -19.55 3.92 17.45
CA SER A 364 -19.42 4.51 16.08
C SER A 364 -18.63 3.76 14.99
N LEU A 365 -18.92 2.48 14.73
CA LEU A 365 -18.46 1.81 13.48
C LEU A 365 -19.56 1.03 12.72
N SER A 366 -20.84 1.30 12.97
CA SER A 366 -21.96 0.46 12.48
C SER A 366 -22.63 0.88 11.16
N GLU A 367 -22.19 1.94 10.47
CA GLU A 367 -22.93 2.45 9.29
C GLU A 367 -22.04 2.93 8.13
N ILE A 368 -21.59 2.06 7.22
CA ILE A 368 -20.92 2.50 5.96
C ILE A 368 -21.30 1.58 4.78
N ASP A 369 -21.54 2.20 3.60
CA ASP A 369 -21.89 1.61 2.30
C ASP A 369 -20.67 1.60 1.34
N ASP A 370 -20.59 0.61 0.45
CA ASP A 370 -19.39 0.20 -0.33
C ASP A 370 -18.92 1.23 -1.39
N ALA A 371 -19.65 2.31 -1.61
CA ALA A 371 -19.41 3.26 -2.70
C ALA A 371 -18.41 4.40 -2.37
N GLN A 372 -17.85 4.48 -1.17
CA GLN A 372 -16.94 5.56 -0.76
C GLN A 372 -15.72 5.04 0.04
N LEU A 373 -14.82 4.34 -0.64
CA LEU A 373 -13.55 3.79 -0.11
C LEU A 373 -12.68 4.83 0.63
N ASP A 374 -12.56 6.06 0.10
CA ASP A 374 -11.77 7.14 0.75
C ASP A 374 -12.36 7.59 2.09
N LYS A 375 -13.68 7.49 2.24
CA LYS A 375 -14.41 7.84 3.47
C LYS A 375 -14.29 6.72 4.51
N TYR A 376 -14.21 5.47 4.06
CA TYR A 376 -13.90 4.33 4.92
C TYR A 376 -12.50 4.45 5.51
N TYR A 377 -11.48 4.72 4.69
CA TYR A 377 -10.09 4.90 5.17
C TYR A 377 -9.91 6.06 6.14
N LYS A 378 -10.51 7.22 5.86
CA LYS A 378 -10.47 8.37 6.77
C LYS A 378 -11.13 8.04 8.11
N ASN A 379 -12.33 7.48 8.10
CA ASN A 379 -13.02 7.09 9.33
C ASN A 379 -12.34 5.91 10.06
N TYR A 380 -11.61 5.06 9.33
CA TYR A 380 -10.85 3.93 9.86
C TYR A 380 -9.57 4.35 10.59
N LEU A 381 -8.82 5.32 10.05
CA LEU A 381 -7.62 5.87 10.70
C LEU A 381 -7.95 6.88 11.81
N MET A 382 -9.18 7.41 11.85
CA MET A 382 -9.63 8.32 12.90
C MET A 382 -9.68 7.60 14.25
N GLY A 383 -8.98 8.16 15.25
CA GLY A 383 -8.87 7.60 16.60
C GLY A 383 -7.68 6.67 16.83
N MET A 384 -6.94 6.28 15.78
CA MET A 384 -5.70 5.50 15.93
C MET A 384 -4.50 6.38 16.27
N GLY A 385 -3.60 5.87 17.13
CA GLY A 385 -2.26 6.42 17.31
C GLY A 385 -1.41 6.28 16.06
N ASP A 386 -0.46 7.20 15.86
CA ASP A 386 0.36 7.23 14.65
C ASP A 386 1.31 6.02 14.53
N ASN A 387 1.76 5.44 15.65
CA ASN A 387 2.61 4.25 15.62
C ASN A 387 1.84 3.03 15.11
N GLU A 388 0.57 2.89 15.52
CA GLU A 388 -0.32 1.84 15.06
C GLU A 388 -0.67 2.00 13.57
N LYS A 389 -0.94 3.23 13.11
CA LYS A 389 -1.15 3.48 11.67
C LYS A 389 0.06 3.05 10.85
N ALA A 390 1.26 3.39 11.31
CA ALA A 390 2.51 3.00 10.66
C ALA A 390 2.69 1.48 10.64
N PHE A 391 2.41 0.80 11.76
CA PHE A 391 2.50 -0.65 11.87
C PHE A 391 1.56 -1.36 10.89
N ILE A 392 0.29 -0.93 10.80
CA ILE A 392 -0.69 -1.48 9.86
C ILE A 392 -0.31 -1.20 8.40
N ALA A 393 0.24 -0.02 8.11
CA ALA A 393 0.74 0.31 6.78
C ALA A 393 1.95 -0.56 6.40
N ALA A 394 2.90 -0.76 7.31
CA ALA A 394 4.07 -1.61 7.10
C ALA A 394 3.69 -3.08 6.86
N LEU A 395 2.71 -3.61 7.60
CA LEU A 395 2.16 -4.94 7.36
C LEU A 395 1.47 -5.05 5.99
N SER A 396 0.71 -4.02 5.61
CA SER A 396 0.03 -4.01 4.31
C SER A 396 1.02 -3.98 3.15
N ARG A 397 2.17 -3.33 3.33
CA ARG A 397 3.28 -3.32 2.36
C ARG A 397 3.83 -4.72 2.06
N LEU A 398 3.75 -5.67 3.00
CA LEU A 398 4.17 -7.06 2.73
C LEU A 398 3.35 -7.72 1.62
N GLY A 399 2.11 -7.29 1.41
CA GLY A 399 1.23 -7.79 0.35
C GLY A 399 1.72 -7.47 -1.06
N ASN A 400 2.68 -6.55 -1.19
CA ASN A 400 3.28 -6.18 -2.47
C ASN A 400 4.51 -7.04 -2.83
N PHE A 401 4.90 -7.97 -1.95
CA PHE A 401 5.96 -8.94 -2.20
C PHE A 401 5.35 -10.32 -2.52
N PRO A 402 6.01 -11.17 -3.31
CA PRO A 402 5.60 -12.55 -3.54
C PRO A 402 5.96 -13.43 -2.32
N VAL A 403 5.22 -13.29 -1.23
CA VAL A 403 5.49 -13.91 0.07
C VAL A 403 4.31 -14.73 0.56
N VAL A 404 4.61 -15.84 1.23
CA VAL A 404 3.61 -16.68 1.88
C VAL A 404 4.06 -17.01 3.30
N GLY A 405 3.09 -17.13 4.21
CA GLY A 405 3.31 -17.58 5.58
C GLY A 405 2.49 -16.81 6.60
N GLY A 406 3.09 -16.45 7.73
CA GLY A 406 2.41 -15.73 8.78
C GLY A 406 3.34 -15.11 9.81
N ILE A 407 2.82 -14.13 10.54
CA ILE A 407 3.48 -13.46 11.65
C ILE A 407 2.47 -13.31 12.79
N ALA A 408 2.89 -13.66 13.99
CA ALA A 408 2.18 -13.44 15.24
C ALA A 408 3.04 -12.56 16.15
N ILE A 409 2.45 -11.51 16.68
CA ILE A 409 3.10 -10.50 17.51
C ILE A 409 2.32 -10.42 18.81
N ARG A 410 3.00 -10.67 19.93
CA ARG A 410 2.44 -10.57 21.28
C ARG A 410 3.17 -9.47 22.04
N TRP A 411 2.46 -8.41 22.35
CA TRP A 411 2.98 -7.37 23.23
C TRP A 411 2.73 -7.73 24.68
N ALA A 412 3.79 -7.69 25.47
CA ALA A 412 3.79 -7.88 26.92
C ALA A 412 4.26 -6.58 27.60
N LYS A 413 4.40 -6.57 28.93
CA LYS A 413 4.86 -5.37 29.65
C LYS A 413 6.35 -5.09 29.44
N GLU A 414 7.12 -6.17 29.31
CA GLU A 414 8.57 -6.16 29.19
C GLU A 414 9.07 -5.94 27.74
N GLY A 415 8.22 -6.17 26.74
CA GLY A 415 8.61 -6.11 25.34
C GLY A 415 7.63 -6.84 24.43
N VAL A 416 8.13 -7.23 23.26
CA VAL A 416 7.36 -7.82 22.18
C VAL A 416 7.94 -9.18 21.82
N TYR A 417 7.09 -10.21 21.86
CA TYR A 417 7.38 -11.55 21.36
C TYR A 417 6.87 -11.68 19.94
N ILE A 418 7.72 -12.20 19.05
CA ILE A 418 7.39 -12.35 17.63
C ILE A 418 7.66 -13.77 17.21
N ASP A 419 6.64 -14.37 16.62
CA ASP A 419 6.72 -15.64 15.91
C ASP A 419 6.40 -15.42 14.45
N SER A 420 7.22 -15.97 13.57
CA SER A 420 7.04 -15.77 12.14
C SER A 420 7.44 -16.99 11.36
N ASN A 421 6.69 -17.25 10.29
CA ASN A 421 7.15 -18.04 9.19
C ASN A 421 6.94 -17.25 7.90
N LEU A 422 7.98 -16.70 7.28
CA LEU A 422 7.88 -15.88 6.07
C LEU A 422 8.76 -16.44 4.95
N THR A 423 8.11 -16.95 3.90
CA THR A 423 8.77 -17.51 2.72
C THR A 423 8.55 -16.57 1.52
N LEU A 424 9.62 -15.93 1.06
CA LEU A 424 9.66 -15.09 -0.13
C LEU A 424 10.00 -15.94 -1.36
N PHE A 425 9.29 -15.74 -2.47
CA PHE A 425 9.48 -16.48 -3.72
C PHE A 425 10.11 -15.62 -4.83
N ASP A 426 10.99 -14.72 -4.42
CA ASP A 426 11.85 -13.92 -5.30
C ASP A 426 13.10 -13.50 -4.52
N GLU A 427 14.24 -14.13 -4.82
CA GLU A 427 15.51 -13.82 -4.16
C GLU A 427 16.00 -12.40 -4.43
N THR A 428 15.64 -11.79 -5.56
CA THR A 428 16.08 -10.44 -5.93
C THR A 428 15.51 -9.38 -4.98
N LEU A 429 14.33 -9.66 -4.39
CA LEU A 429 13.63 -8.79 -3.46
C LEU A 429 14.02 -9.04 -1.99
N LYS A 430 14.91 -10.00 -1.71
CA LYS A 430 15.23 -10.44 -0.33
C LYS A 430 15.62 -9.28 0.57
N ASN A 431 16.52 -8.40 0.13
CA ASN A 431 16.99 -7.28 0.94
C ASN A 431 15.87 -6.28 1.25
N SER A 432 15.06 -5.95 0.24
CA SER A 432 13.92 -5.05 0.39
C SER A 432 12.85 -5.63 1.32
N PHE A 433 12.54 -6.91 1.15
CA PHE A 433 11.58 -7.63 1.98
C PHE A 433 12.08 -7.75 3.43
N THR A 434 13.35 -8.10 3.66
CA THR A 434 13.94 -8.12 5.00
C THR A 434 13.86 -6.73 5.66
N SER A 435 14.12 -5.65 4.92
CA SER A 435 13.97 -4.29 5.45
C SER A 435 12.52 -3.98 5.82
N ALA A 436 11.54 -4.39 5.02
CA ALA A 436 10.13 -4.21 5.33
C ALA A 436 9.72 -4.97 6.60
N VAL A 437 10.21 -6.19 6.79
CA VAL A 437 10.00 -6.98 8.02
C VAL A 437 10.67 -6.31 9.23
N ASN A 438 11.90 -5.80 9.10
CA ASN A 438 12.59 -5.07 10.16
C ASN A 438 11.83 -3.80 10.59
N ASN A 439 11.22 -3.09 9.63
CA ASN A 439 10.36 -1.93 9.92
C ASN A 439 9.14 -2.34 10.76
N ILE A 440 8.47 -3.45 10.43
CA ILE A 440 7.34 -3.97 11.21
C ILE A 440 7.75 -4.24 12.66
N ILE A 441 8.90 -4.88 12.85
CA ILE A 441 9.43 -5.21 14.19
C ILE A 441 9.75 -3.92 14.96
N SER A 442 10.47 -2.99 14.32
CA SER A 442 10.85 -1.73 14.95
C SER A 442 9.61 -0.93 15.36
N LEU A 443 8.60 -0.84 14.49
CA LEU A 443 7.31 -0.20 14.79
C LEU A 443 6.55 -0.93 15.91
N ALA A 444 6.57 -2.26 15.93
CA ALA A 444 5.95 -3.05 16.99
C ALA A 444 6.60 -2.79 18.36
N GLN A 445 7.94 -2.65 18.42
CA GLN A 445 8.65 -2.30 19.66
C GLN A 445 8.21 -0.93 20.22
N GLY A 446 7.76 -0.01 19.36
CA GLY A 446 7.26 1.32 19.73
C GLY A 446 5.78 1.39 20.13
N ILE A 447 5.10 0.24 20.20
CA ILE A 447 3.71 0.15 20.68
C ILE A 447 3.73 -0.38 22.12
N PHE A 448 3.26 0.43 23.07
CA PHE A 448 3.28 0.13 24.51
C PHE A 448 1.90 -0.28 25.00
N ARG A 449 1.50 -1.53 24.74
CA ARG A 449 0.23 -2.09 25.20
C ARG A 449 0.35 -3.60 25.37
N VAL A 450 -0.59 -4.23 26.06
CA VAL A 450 -0.66 -5.71 26.10
C VAL A 450 -1.69 -6.15 25.06
N GLY A 451 -1.33 -7.14 24.24
CA GLY A 451 -2.24 -7.65 23.22
C GLY A 451 -1.56 -8.64 22.26
N VAL A 452 -2.35 -9.23 21.38
CA VAL A 452 -1.88 -10.16 20.34
C VAL A 452 -2.37 -9.66 18.98
N PHE A 453 -1.51 -9.78 17.98
CA PHE A 453 -1.84 -9.54 16.58
C PHE A 453 -1.33 -10.68 15.73
N LYS A 454 -2.16 -11.16 14.82
CA LYS A 454 -1.78 -12.19 13.86
C LYS A 454 -2.03 -11.71 12.45
N SER A 455 -1.13 -12.07 11.54
CA SER A 455 -1.28 -11.84 10.11
C SER A 455 -0.82 -13.04 9.31
N CYS A 456 -1.72 -13.58 8.48
CA CYS A 456 -1.43 -14.59 7.47
C CYS A 456 -1.15 -13.92 6.12
N LEU A 457 -0.26 -14.51 5.32
CA LEU A 457 0.02 -14.13 3.95
C LEU A 457 -0.16 -15.38 3.09
N PHE A 458 -1.03 -15.33 2.08
CA PHE A 458 -1.32 -16.48 1.22
C PHE A 458 -1.29 -16.12 -0.26
N ASN A 459 -1.00 -17.11 -1.11
CA ASN A 459 -1.11 -16.95 -2.55
C ASN A 459 -2.58 -16.99 -2.97
N ALA A 460 -3.13 -15.85 -3.40
CA ALA A 460 -4.51 -15.69 -3.85
C ALA A 460 -4.88 -16.69 -4.96
N ARG A 461 -3.93 -17.05 -5.83
CA ARG A 461 -4.15 -18.02 -6.92
C ARG A 461 -4.49 -19.42 -6.44
N ASN A 462 -4.06 -19.77 -5.24
CA ASN A 462 -4.32 -21.09 -4.64
C ASN A 462 -5.60 -21.10 -3.81
N THR A 463 -6.35 -19.99 -3.77
CA THR A 463 -7.63 -19.92 -3.05
C THR A 463 -8.63 -20.88 -3.69
N LEU A 464 -9.21 -21.77 -2.88
CA LEU A 464 -10.28 -22.63 -3.34
C LEU A 464 -11.60 -21.88 -3.29
N HIS A 465 -12.34 -21.86 -4.40
CA HIS A 465 -13.67 -21.25 -4.48
C HIS A 465 -14.75 -22.31 -4.60
N VAL A 466 -15.74 -22.25 -3.70
CA VAL A 466 -16.92 -23.10 -3.69
C VAL A 466 -18.16 -22.21 -3.70
N GLU A 467 -19.04 -22.41 -4.68
CA GLU A 467 -20.20 -21.54 -4.90
C GLU A 467 -21.51 -22.30 -4.66
N ARG A 468 -22.54 -21.56 -4.24
CA ARG A 468 -23.92 -22.05 -4.12
C ARG A 468 -24.91 -21.07 -4.73
N ILE A 469 -26.06 -21.57 -5.18
CA ILE A 469 -27.07 -20.75 -5.88
C ILE A 469 -27.84 -19.87 -4.88
N SER A 470 -28.14 -20.39 -3.70
CA SER A 470 -28.88 -19.74 -2.63
C SER A 470 -28.34 -20.11 -1.24
N GLU A 471 -28.61 -19.26 -0.24
CA GLU A 471 -28.21 -19.51 1.16
C GLU A 471 -28.79 -20.80 1.76
N SER A 472 -29.90 -21.28 1.20
CA SER A 472 -30.56 -22.53 1.60
C SER A 472 -29.86 -23.80 1.10
N GLN A 473 -28.88 -23.68 0.20
CA GLN A 473 -28.12 -24.82 -0.31
C GLN A 473 -26.78 -24.96 0.44
N PRO A 474 -26.28 -26.19 0.61
CA PRO A 474 -24.96 -26.42 1.17
C PRO A 474 -23.85 -26.02 0.18
N PHE A 475 -22.67 -25.72 0.71
CA PHE A 475 -21.46 -25.61 -0.10
C PHE A 475 -20.94 -27.01 -0.45
N ILE A 476 -20.79 -27.31 -1.74
CA ILE A 476 -20.32 -28.62 -2.21
C ILE A 476 -19.09 -28.41 -3.09
N ALA A 477 -17.94 -28.94 -2.66
CA ALA A 477 -16.72 -28.95 -3.46
C ALA A 477 -16.90 -29.85 -4.70
N LYS A 478 -16.33 -29.45 -5.83
CA LYS A 478 -16.30 -30.28 -7.05
C LYS A 478 -15.36 -31.48 -6.83
N PRO A 479 -15.60 -32.64 -7.45
CA PRO A 479 -14.78 -33.84 -7.24
C PRO A 479 -13.27 -33.68 -7.53
N ALA A 480 -12.90 -32.72 -8.39
CA ALA A 480 -11.51 -32.44 -8.76
C ALA A 480 -10.83 -31.37 -7.87
N GLN A 481 -11.55 -30.78 -6.91
CA GLN A 481 -10.99 -29.78 -6.01
C GLN A 481 -10.20 -30.46 -4.89
N GLU A 482 -8.97 -29.99 -4.66
CA GLU A 482 -8.14 -30.41 -3.53
C GLU A 482 -7.47 -29.19 -2.87
N ILE A 483 -7.16 -29.31 -1.57
CA ILE A 483 -6.37 -28.32 -0.84
C ILE A 483 -4.90 -28.71 -1.02
N ASN A 484 -4.12 -27.82 -1.64
CA ASN A 484 -2.71 -28.07 -1.91
C ASN A 484 -1.85 -27.87 -0.66
N PHE A 485 -0.75 -28.61 -0.59
CA PHE A 485 0.28 -28.46 0.44
C PHE A 485 1.66 -28.78 -0.13
N ASP A 486 2.68 -28.14 0.44
CA ASP A 486 4.08 -28.38 0.12
C ASP A 486 4.70 -29.37 1.11
N ILE A 487 5.80 -30.00 0.72
CA ILE A 487 6.58 -30.89 1.59
C ILE A 487 7.94 -30.20 1.79
N SER A 488 8.42 -30.14 3.05
CA SER A 488 9.73 -29.57 3.33
C SER A 488 10.86 -30.34 2.63
N ASP A 489 11.94 -29.66 2.27
CA ASP A 489 13.10 -30.31 1.62
C ASP A 489 13.84 -31.26 2.57
N VAL A 490 13.77 -30.99 3.87
CA VAL A 490 14.36 -31.81 4.93
C VAL A 490 13.25 -32.29 5.88
N PRO A 491 13.15 -33.59 6.19
CA PRO A 491 12.24 -34.08 7.22
C PRO A 491 12.74 -33.62 8.59
N ASP A 492 11.95 -32.81 9.28
CA ASP A 492 12.27 -32.34 10.62
C ASP A 492 11.61 -33.29 11.63
N VAL A 493 12.40 -34.26 12.12
CA VAL A 493 11.90 -35.38 12.95
C VAL A 493 12.03 -35.08 14.45
N ASP A 494 12.86 -34.11 14.85
CA ASP A 494 13.44 -34.14 16.22
C ASP A 494 13.12 -32.95 17.16
N ASP A 495 12.40 -31.90 16.75
CA ASP A 495 12.13 -30.77 17.67
C ASP A 495 10.72 -30.77 18.29
N ILE A 496 10.48 -31.71 19.21
CA ILE A 496 9.22 -31.85 19.97
C ILE A 496 8.96 -30.62 20.88
N THR A 497 9.98 -29.79 21.14
CA THR A 497 9.97 -28.90 22.31
C THR A 497 9.21 -27.58 22.13
N ARG A 498 8.66 -27.25 20.95
CA ARG A 498 7.92 -25.97 20.74
C ARG A 498 6.74 -26.05 19.77
N LEU A 499 5.95 -27.13 19.83
CA LEU A 499 4.73 -27.25 19.02
C LEU A 499 3.72 -26.14 19.38
N HIS A 500 3.44 -25.26 18.42
CA HIS A 500 2.35 -24.29 18.49
C HIS A 500 1.05 -24.95 18.04
N SER A 501 -0.03 -24.74 18.79
CA SER A 501 -1.37 -25.25 18.44
C SER A 501 -2.21 -24.10 17.90
N TYR A 502 -2.96 -24.37 16.83
CA TYR A 502 -3.98 -23.48 16.29
C TYR A 502 -4.92 -22.87 17.36
N PHE A 503 -5.15 -23.60 18.45
CA PHE A 503 -6.18 -23.31 19.46
C PHE A 503 -5.63 -22.74 20.78
N GLU A 504 -4.31 -22.58 20.91
CA GLU A 504 -3.68 -22.12 22.16
C GLU A 504 -3.72 -20.60 22.37
N ASP A 505 -3.92 -19.83 21.31
CA ASP A 505 -3.78 -18.37 21.33
C ASP A 505 -5.08 -17.63 21.72
N GLY A 506 -6.08 -18.35 22.23
CA GLY A 506 -7.41 -17.80 22.53
C GLY A 506 -8.30 -17.62 21.29
N LYS A 507 -9.56 -17.22 21.50
CA LYS A 507 -10.49 -16.91 20.41
C LYS A 507 -10.11 -15.57 19.79
N ASP A 508 -9.84 -15.53 18.49
CA ASP A 508 -9.71 -14.27 17.75
C ASP A 508 -11.08 -13.55 17.79
N PRO A 509 -11.17 -12.31 18.29
CA PRO A 509 -12.44 -11.57 18.34
C PRO A 509 -13.01 -11.27 16.95
N ASP A 510 -12.21 -11.41 15.89
CA ASP A 510 -12.61 -11.19 14.51
C ASP A 510 -13.10 -12.47 13.80
N GLU A 511 -13.04 -13.63 14.46
CA GLU A 511 -13.63 -14.87 13.98
C GLU A 511 -15.09 -15.00 14.41
N TYR A 512 -15.99 -14.66 13.50
CA TYR A 512 -17.45 -14.73 13.71
C TYR A 512 -18.08 -16.00 13.13
N LEU A 513 -17.29 -16.82 12.44
CA LEU A 513 -17.74 -18.12 11.92
C LEU A 513 -17.35 -19.21 12.91
N TYR A 514 -18.35 -19.89 13.46
CA TYR A 514 -18.14 -21.11 14.21
C TYR A 514 -18.17 -22.29 13.24
N LEU A 515 -17.02 -22.92 13.04
CA LEU A 515 -16.99 -24.14 12.24
C LEU A 515 -17.64 -25.30 13.01
N PRO A 516 -18.34 -26.22 12.29
CA PRO A 516 -18.98 -27.38 12.92
C PRO A 516 -17.99 -28.26 13.67
N ASP A 517 -18.45 -28.91 14.75
CA ASP A 517 -17.62 -29.76 15.61
C ASP A 517 -16.89 -30.88 14.84
N GLU A 518 -17.53 -31.42 13.80
CA GLU A 518 -16.93 -32.43 12.91
C GLU A 518 -15.72 -31.87 12.16
N LEU A 519 -15.82 -30.64 11.66
CA LEU A 519 -14.74 -29.96 10.95
C LEU A 519 -13.62 -29.59 11.92
N MET A 520 -13.98 -29.11 13.12
CA MET A 520 -13.04 -28.83 14.21
C MET A 520 -12.26 -30.09 14.64
N THR A 521 -12.92 -31.24 14.66
CA THR A 521 -12.29 -32.54 14.97
C THR A 521 -11.24 -32.89 13.91
N VAL A 522 -11.54 -32.71 12.63
CA VAL A 522 -10.57 -32.94 11.54
C VAL A 522 -9.41 -31.95 11.61
N LEU A 523 -9.66 -30.68 11.96
CA LEU A 523 -8.58 -29.70 12.17
C LEU A 523 -7.71 -30.05 13.37
N ALA A 524 -8.28 -30.61 14.43
CA ALA A 524 -7.52 -31.14 15.57
C ALA A 524 -6.67 -32.36 15.18
N GLU A 525 -7.20 -33.30 14.38
CA GLU A 525 -6.43 -34.41 13.80
C GLU A 525 -5.27 -33.88 12.94
N LEU A 526 -5.54 -32.91 12.07
CA LEU A 526 -4.53 -32.26 11.22
C LEU A 526 -3.44 -31.63 12.08
N ASN A 527 -3.80 -30.98 13.19
CA ASN A 527 -2.89 -30.34 14.12
C ASN A 527 -1.90 -31.31 14.79
N LEU A 528 -2.25 -32.59 14.93
CA LEU A 528 -1.35 -33.62 15.49
C LEU A 528 -0.25 -34.04 14.49
N ILE A 529 -0.41 -33.74 13.21
CA ILE A 529 0.60 -33.99 12.19
C ILE A 529 1.64 -32.87 12.24
N HIS A 530 2.93 -33.22 12.19
CA HIS A 530 4.00 -32.22 12.20
C HIS A 530 4.02 -31.45 10.87
N HIS A 531 3.48 -30.24 10.91
CA HIS A 531 3.34 -29.33 9.78
C HIS A 531 3.33 -27.88 10.27
N THR A 532 3.51 -26.95 9.34
CA THR A 532 3.35 -25.51 9.56
C THR A 532 2.41 -24.95 8.51
N GLY A 533 1.83 -23.78 8.79
CA GLY A 533 1.02 -23.10 7.82
C GLY A 533 -0.23 -22.46 8.39
N CYS A 534 -1.13 -22.08 7.49
CA CYS A 534 -2.43 -21.55 7.84
C CYS A 534 -3.52 -22.06 6.90
N ILE A 535 -4.74 -22.10 7.42
CA ILE A 535 -5.97 -22.35 6.66
C ILE A 535 -7.05 -21.39 7.17
N ILE A 536 -7.73 -20.71 6.24
CA ILE A 536 -8.77 -19.73 6.54
C ILE A 536 -10.01 -20.04 5.69
N PHE A 537 -11.15 -20.15 6.35
CA PHE A 537 -12.47 -20.29 5.73
C PHE A 537 -13.16 -18.92 5.73
N GLU A 538 -13.35 -18.34 4.55
CA GLU A 538 -14.17 -17.13 4.36
C GLU A 538 -15.51 -17.53 3.74
N VAL A 539 -16.60 -17.39 4.49
CA VAL A 539 -17.94 -17.75 4.07
C VAL A 539 -18.77 -16.49 3.84
N LEU A 540 -19.14 -16.27 2.58
CA LEU A 540 -20.08 -15.25 2.11
C LEU A 540 -21.43 -15.90 1.76
N PRO A 541 -22.53 -15.13 1.62
CA PRO A 541 -23.86 -15.69 1.37
C PRO A 541 -23.94 -16.72 0.23
N LYS A 542 -23.17 -16.53 -0.85
CA LYS A 542 -23.16 -17.41 -2.03
C LYS A 542 -21.80 -18.02 -2.38
N HIS A 543 -20.74 -17.61 -1.68
CA HIS A 543 -19.37 -18.01 -1.99
C HIS A 543 -18.66 -18.43 -0.71
N LEU A 544 -17.98 -19.56 -0.75
CA LEU A 544 -17.06 -20.01 0.27
C LEU A 544 -15.67 -20.02 -0.34
N LYS A 545 -14.71 -19.40 0.35
CA LYS A 545 -13.31 -19.38 -0.04
C LYS A 545 -12.48 -20.06 1.03
N ILE A 546 -11.56 -20.91 0.59
CA ILE A 546 -10.56 -21.54 1.47
C ILE A 546 -9.20 -21.02 1.04
N HIS A 547 -8.60 -20.21 1.89
CA HIS A 547 -7.23 -19.75 1.73
C HIS A 547 -6.32 -20.68 2.53
N SER A 548 -5.25 -21.17 1.92
CA SER A 548 -4.34 -22.05 2.64
C SER A 548 -2.91 -21.93 2.14
N TYR A 549 -1.99 -22.09 3.09
CA TYR A 549 -0.60 -22.40 2.83
C TYR A 549 -0.17 -23.39 3.89
N LEU A 550 0.10 -24.63 3.47
CA LEU A 550 0.44 -25.72 4.37
C LEU A 550 1.75 -26.34 3.92
N MET A 551 2.69 -26.51 4.84
CA MET A 551 3.96 -27.18 4.62
C MET A 551 4.09 -28.34 5.58
N LEU A 552 4.10 -29.56 5.03
CA LEU A 552 4.28 -30.80 5.76
C LEU A 552 5.76 -30.99 6.11
N LEU A 553 6.05 -31.17 7.39
CA LEU A 553 7.41 -31.40 7.89
C LEU A 553 7.71 -32.89 8.08
N ASN A 554 6.71 -33.69 8.46
CA ASN A 554 6.83 -35.14 8.56
C ASN A 554 6.39 -35.82 7.25
N HIS A 555 7.36 -36.28 6.47
CA HIS A 555 7.13 -36.87 5.15
C HIS A 555 6.38 -38.20 5.19
N GLU A 556 6.51 -38.98 6.29
CA GLU A 556 5.86 -40.29 6.44
C GLU A 556 4.34 -40.16 6.57
N LYS A 557 3.86 -39.04 7.13
CA LYS A 557 2.44 -38.75 7.32
C LYS A 557 1.74 -38.15 6.10
N LYS A 558 2.38 -38.13 4.93
CA LYS A 558 1.83 -37.52 3.71
C LYS A 558 0.43 -38.02 3.34
N ALA A 559 0.19 -39.33 3.42
CA ALA A 559 -1.10 -39.92 3.07
C ALA A 559 -2.20 -39.53 4.09
N GLU A 560 -1.86 -39.55 5.38
CA GLU A 560 -2.74 -39.12 6.48
C GLU A 560 -3.11 -37.64 6.34
N PHE A 561 -2.11 -36.79 6.07
CA PHE A 561 -2.29 -35.35 5.88
C PHE A 561 -3.21 -35.05 4.69
N LYS A 562 -2.99 -35.69 3.54
CA LYS A 562 -3.87 -35.55 2.37
C LYS A 562 -5.30 -36.01 2.66
N ALA A 563 -5.46 -37.10 3.42
CA ALA A 563 -6.78 -37.60 3.80
C ALA A 563 -7.54 -36.62 4.72
N CYS A 564 -6.87 -35.99 5.69
CA CYS A 564 -7.48 -34.95 6.53
C CYS A 564 -7.96 -33.76 5.69
N LEU A 565 -7.15 -33.27 4.74
CA LEU A 565 -7.54 -32.17 3.85
C LEU A 565 -8.74 -32.54 2.96
N ALA A 566 -8.78 -33.77 2.44
CA ALA A 566 -9.94 -34.25 1.68
C ALA A 566 -11.21 -34.33 2.56
N LYS A 567 -11.09 -34.80 3.81
CA LYS A 567 -12.21 -34.81 4.77
C LYS A 567 -12.76 -33.41 5.01
N LEU A 568 -11.91 -32.38 5.14
CA LEU A 568 -12.37 -30.99 5.28
C LEU A 568 -13.27 -30.57 4.11
N LEU A 569 -12.92 -30.94 2.88
CA LEU A 569 -13.74 -30.64 1.69
C LEU A 569 -15.08 -31.37 1.69
N THR A 570 -15.12 -32.61 2.19
CA THR A 570 -16.39 -33.38 2.31
C THR A 570 -17.34 -32.81 3.36
N LEU A 571 -16.80 -32.08 4.35
CA LEU A 571 -17.57 -31.47 5.45
C LEU A 571 -18.00 -30.02 5.16
N LEU A 572 -17.62 -29.42 4.03
CA LEU A 572 -18.12 -28.09 3.66
C LEU A 572 -19.65 -27.94 3.68
N PRO A 573 -20.46 -28.97 3.36
CA PRO A 573 -21.92 -28.90 3.47
C PRO A 573 -22.44 -28.64 4.87
N THR A 574 -21.67 -28.93 5.93
CA THR A 574 -22.09 -28.76 7.32
C THR A 574 -21.89 -27.35 7.85
N ILE A 575 -21.14 -26.50 7.11
CA ILE A 575 -20.87 -25.11 7.50
C ILE A 575 -22.16 -24.30 7.43
N ASP A 576 -22.58 -23.76 8.58
CA ASP A 576 -23.68 -22.80 8.71
C ASP A 576 -23.15 -21.43 9.13
N GLY A 577 -23.85 -20.38 8.71
CA GLY A 577 -23.48 -18.99 8.96
C GLY A 577 -22.63 -18.35 7.87
N VAL A 578 -22.21 -17.12 8.16
CA VAL A 578 -21.43 -16.24 7.27
C VAL A 578 -20.39 -15.57 8.17
N GLY A 579 -19.15 -15.51 7.72
CA GLY A 579 -18.05 -14.99 8.52
C GLY A 579 -16.72 -15.62 8.13
N ILE A 580 -15.72 -15.45 8.98
CA ILE A 580 -14.38 -15.98 8.76
C ILE A 580 -13.95 -16.78 9.99
N SER A 581 -13.25 -17.89 9.75
CA SER A 581 -12.54 -18.65 10.78
C SER A 581 -11.17 -19.07 10.24
N GLY A 582 -10.12 -18.85 11.01
CA GLY A 582 -8.74 -19.03 10.60
C GLY A 582 -7.94 -19.84 11.61
N PHE A 583 -7.01 -20.65 11.11
CA PHE A 583 -6.12 -21.45 11.92
C PHE A 583 -4.71 -21.20 11.40
N MET A 584 -3.82 -20.67 12.24
CA MET A 584 -2.38 -20.53 11.97
C MET A 584 -1.53 -21.36 12.94
N LYS A 585 -0.60 -22.15 12.41
CA LYS A 585 0.37 -22.97 13.13
C LYS A 585 1.76 -22.59 12.69
N LEU A 586 2.46 -21.89 13.58
CA LEU A 586 3.84 -21.48 13.35
C LEU A 586 4.80 -22.57 13.86
N PRO A 587 5.98 -22.74 13.23
CA PRO A 587 6.91 -23.83 13.57
C PRO A 587 7.39 -23.76 15.02
N TYR A 588 7.48 -22.56 15.59
CA TYR A 588 8.07 -22.33 16.89
C TYR A 588 7.33 -21.19 17.60
N LYS A 589 7.22 -21.28 18.93
CA LYS A 589 6.58 -20.28 19.81
C LYS A 589 7.62 -19.43 20.54
N ASP A 590 7.31 -18.14 20.74
CA ASP A 590 8.12 -17.13 21.41
C ASP A 590 9.59 -17.14 20.98
N THR A 591 9.82 -17.27 19.68
CA THR A 591 11.16 -17.46 19.11
C THR A 591 12.07 -16.26 19.27
N ARG A 592 11.50 -15.05 19.22
CA ARG A 592 12.25 -13.79 19.27
C ARG A 592 11.57 -12.82 20.21
N PHE A 593 12.37 -12.29 21.13
CA PHE A 593 11.98 -11.24 22.06
C PHE A 593 12.70 -9.94 21.71
N PHE A 594 11.96 -8.84 21.73
CA PHE A 594 12.48 -7.50 21.51
C PHE A 594 12.01 -6.57 22.61
N GLU A 595 12.91 -5.80 23.21
CA GLU A 595 12.55 -4.79 24.20
C GLU A 595 11.76 -3.65 23.56
N HIS A 596 10.90 -3.00 24.34
CA HIS A 596 10.24 -1.78 23.88
C HIS A 596 11.24 -0.65 23.63
N ILE A 597 11.01 0.10 22.56
CA ILE A 597 11.81 1.29 22.24
C ILE A 597 10.88 2.49 22.08
N SER A 598 11.30 3.64 22.59
CA SER A 598 10.60 4.90 22.31
C SER A 598 10.96 5.46 20.94
N SER A 599 12.22 5.29 20.53
CA SER A 599 12.79 5.77 19.28
C SER A 599 14.06 4.99 18.92
N MET A 600 14.30 4.78 17.63
CA MET A 600 15.57 4.28 17.13
C MET A 600 16.68 5.34 17.32
N PRO A 601 17.94 4.92 17.54
CA PRO A 601 19.04 5.85 17.74
C PRO A 601 19.35 6.64 16.45
N ASP A 602 19.80 7.88 16.64
CA ASP A 602 20.30 8.72 15.55
C ASP A 602 21.42 8.01 14.78
N LYS A 603 21.30 8.00 13.46
CA LYS A 603 22.28 7.44 12.53
C LYS A 603 22.31 8.33 11.31
N PHE A 604 23.30 9.23 11.26
CA PHE A 604 23.48 10.15 10.14
C PHE A 604 24.45 9.60 9.10
N TYR A 605 24.36 10.14 7.87
CA TYR A 605 25.32 9.88 6.81
C TYR A 605 26.76 10.20 7.27
N PRO A 606 27.77 9.38 6.91
CA PRO A 606 29.14 9.58 7.35
C PRO A 606 29.69 10.94 6.91
N LYS A 607 30.46 11.59 7.80
CA LYS A 607 31.10 12.89 7.51
C LYS A 607 32.12 12.80 6.37
N ASN A 608 32.74 11.64 6.18
CA ASN A 608 33.68 11.40 5.09
C ASN A 608 33.07 10.38 4.11
N PRO A 609 32.53 10.82 2.96
CA PRO A 609 31.91 9.93 1.97
C PRO A 609 32.90 9.07 1.18
N LYS A 610 34.21 9.27 1.37
CA LYS A 610 35.28 8.58 0.62
C LYS A 610 35.84 7.33 1.33
N LEU A 611 35.23 6.89 2.42
CA LEU A 611 35.65 5.71 3.18
C LEU A 611 34.85 4.48 2.80
#